data_AF-A0A352A401-F1
#
_entry.id   AF-A0A352A401-F1
#
_cell.length_a   1.000
_cell.length_b   1.000
_cell.length_c   1.000
_cell.angle_alpha   90.00
_cell.angle_beta   90.00
_cell.angle_gamma   90.00
#
_symmetry.space_group_name_H-M   'P 1'
#
loop_
_entity.id
_entity.type
_entity.pdbx_description
1 polymer ?
#
loop_
_entity_poly.entity_id
_entity_poly.type
_entity_poly.pdbx_seq_one_letter_code
_entity_poly.pdbx_strand_id
1 'polypeptide(L)'
;ETYAEDIKLYTDRALGNVKSGIEILDKIAEIIPIPITVNEKNEILIRRENRMRNALISVKDEIINTLIILKDMNLKIGLISNADIIDKKYWNESPLAQYFDVVIFSCDVGLLKTRY
;
A
#
# COMPACT_ATOMS: atom_id res chain seq x y z
N GLU A 1 1.75 7.63 13.66
CA GLU A 1 1.17 6.43 13.02
C GLU A 1 -0.04 5.89 13.78
N THR A 2 -0.09 6.01 15.12
CA THR A 2 -1.16 5.49 16.01
C THR A 2 -2.61 5.71 15.53
N TYR A 3 -2.99 6.93 15.12
CA TYR A 3 -4.37 7.20 14.65
C TYR A 3 -4.68 6.58 13.28
N ALA A 4 -3.65 6.32 12.48
CA ALA A 4 -3.77 5.55 11.25
C ALA A 4 -3.79 4.03 11.51
N GLU A 5 -3.81 3.58 12.76
CA GLU A 5 -4.04 2.17 13.11
C GLU A 5 -5.39 1.96 13.80
N ASP A 6 -6.23 3.00 13.88
CA ASP A 6 -7.63 2.84 14.25
C ASP A 6 -8.25 1.71 13.42
N ILE A 7 -8.81 0.71 14.11
CA ILE A 7 -9.22 -0.56 13.49
C ILE A 7 -10.27 -0.32 12.41
N LYS A 8 -11.23 0.57 12.68
CA LYS A 8 -12.31 0.87 11.73
C LYS A 8 -11.74 1.56 10.49
N LEU A 9 -10.90 2.57 10.68
CA LEU A 9 -10.28 3.29 9.58
C LEU A 9 -9.28 2.43 8.78
N TYR A 10 -8.56 1.53 9.46
CA TYR A 10 -7.69 0.55 8.81
C TYR A 10 -8.49 -0.42 7.95
N THR A 11 -9.59 -0.96 8.49
CA THR A 11 -10.45 -1.86 7.74
C THR A 11 -11.08 -1.17 6.53
N ASP A 12 -11.60 0.05 6.70
CA ASP A 12 -12.22 0.80 5.61
C ASP A 12 -11.28 1.05 4.44
N ARG A 13 -10.04 1.49 4.71
CA ARG A 13 -9.07 1.74 3.63
C ARG A 13 -8.60 0.45 2.96
N ALA A 14 -8.39 -0.61 3.75
CA ALA A 14 -7.82 -1.85 3.25
C ALA A 14 -8.85 -2.71 2.53
N LEU A 15 -10.15 -2.57 2.81
CA LEU A 15 -11.23 -3.15 2.01
C LEU A 15 -11.55 -2.30 0.76
N GLY A 16 -10.90 -1.15 0.58
CA GLY A 16 -11.15 -0.27 -0.55
C GLY A 16 -12.47 0.48 -0.46
N ASN A 17 -13.05 0.64 0.73
CA ASN A 17 -14.22 1.51 0.95
C ASN A 17 -13.88 2.99 0.78
N VAL A 18 -12.59 3.33 0.93
CA VAL A 18 -12.02 4.66 0.69
C VAL A 18 -11.27 4.65 -0.63
N LYS A 19 -11.59 5.58 -1.54
CA LYS A 19 -11.15 5.50 -2.95
C LYS A 19 -10.02 6.45 -3.30
N SER A 20 -9.63 7.35 -2.41
CA SER A 20 -8.56 8.30 -2.65
C SER A 20 -7.66 8.51 -1.43
N GLY A 21 -6.40 8.86 -1.67
CA GLY A 21 -5.46 9.17 -0.60
C GLY A 21 -5.87 10.40 0.22
N ILE A 22 -6.53 11.38 -0.40
CA ILE A 22 -7.03 12.57 0.30
C ILE A 22 -8.17 12.22 1.25
N GLU A 23 -9.10 11.35 0.83
CA GLU A 23 -10.20 10.88 1.69
C GLU A 23 -9.67 10.07 2.89
N ILE A 24 -8.59 9.29 2.72
CA ILE A 24 -7.91 8.64 3.84
C ILE A 24 -7.41 9.69 4.85
N LEU A 25 -6.81 10.78 4.38
CA LEU A 25 -6.30 11.84 5.26
C LEU A 25 -7.42 12.64 5.92
N ASP A 26 -8.53 12.87 5.23
CA ASP A 26 -9.70 13.51 5.81
C ASP A 26 -10.24 12.69 6.99
N LYS A 27 -10.43 11.38 6.81
CA LYS A 27 -10.86 10.48 7.89
C LYS A 27 -9.84 10.38 9.03
N ILE A 28 -8.54 10.45 8.75
CA ILE A 28 -7.51 10.52 9.80
C ILE A 28 -7.64 11.83 10.58
N ALA A 29 -7.83 12.96 9.88
CA ALA A 29 -7.93 14.28 10.50
C ALA A 29 -9.17 14.41 11.41
N GLU A 30 -10.26 13.72 11.10
CA GLU A 30 -11.46 13.65 11.97
C GLU A 30 -11.18 12.99 13.33
N ILE A 31 -10.19 12.09 13.40
CA ILE A 31 -9.84 11.35 14.63
C ILE A 31 -8.78 12.11 15.44
N ILE A 32 -7.99 12.98 14.79
CA ILE A 32 -6.91 13.72 15.44
C ILE A 32 -7.48 14.94 16.17
N PRO A 33 -7.12 15.17 17.45
CA PRO A 33 -7.64 16.28 18.25
C PRO A 33 -7.09 17.67 17.86
N ILE A 34 -6.42 17.79 16.72
CA ILE A 34 -5.73 18.99 16.25
C ILE A 34 -6.26 19.31 14.84
N PRO A 35 -6.69 20.55 14.56
CA PRO A 35 -7.12 20.94 13.23
C PRO A 35 -5.93 20.86 12.25
N ILE A 36 -6.15 20.21 11.11
CA ILE A 36 -5.17 20.08 10.03
C ILE A 36 -5.67 20.88 8.82
N THR A 37 -4.84 21.79 8.34
CA THR A 37 -5.13 22.60 7.15
C THR A 37 -5.05 21.78 5.87
N VAL A 38 -5.63 22.29 4.78
CA VAL A 38 -5.56 21.64 3.45
C VAL A 38 -4.12 21.49 2.97
N ASN A 39 -3.27 22.49 3.21
CA ASN A 39 -1.86 22.44 2.80
C ASN A 39 -1.10 21.35 3.56
N GLU A 40 -1.30 21.24 4.87
CA GLU A 40 -0.68 20.18 5.68
C GLU A 40 -1.15 18.79 5.24
N LYS A 41 -2.43 18.62 4.90
CA LYS A 41 -2.94 17.35 4.34
C LYS A 41 -2.21 16.99 3.04
N ASN A 42 -2.05 17.95 2.13
CA ASN A 42 -1.34 17.71 0.87
C ASN A 42 0.14 17.34 1.11
N GLU A 43 0.82 18.02 2.03
CA GLU A 43 2.21 17.67 2.38
C GLU A 43 2.32 16.27 2.98
N ILE A 44 1.38 15.89 3.85
CA ILE A 44 1.31 14.54 4.42
C ILE A 44 1.08 13.50 3.32
N LEU A 45 0.17 13.78 2.37
CA LEU A 45 -0.11 12.88 1.25
C LEU A 45 1.15 12.64 0.42
N ILE A 46 1.83 13.71 0.01
CA ILE A 46 3.06 13.65 -0.77
C ILE A 46 4.13 12.84 -0.02
N ARG A 47 4.32 13.08 1.28
CA ARG A 47 5.30 12.32 2.08
C ARG A 47 4.96 10.83 2.15
N ARG A 48 3.68 10.48 2.31
CA ARG A 48 3.22 9.08 2.34
C ARG A 48 3.42 8.40 0.99
N GLU A 49 3.04 9.06 -0.09
CA GLU A 49 3.20 8.56 -1.45
C GLU A 49 4.69 8.36 -1.79
N ASN A 50 5.54 9.34 -1.48
CA ASN A 50 6.99 9.23 -1.71
C ASN A 50 7.61 8.09 -0.91
N ARG A 51 7.19 7.89 0.35
CA ARG A 51 7.66 6.78 1.17
C ARG A 51 7.29 5.43 0.55
N MET A 52 6.05 5.27 0.06
CA MET A 52 5.60 4.03 -0.59
C MET A 52 6.28 3.82 -1.94
N ARG A 53 6.40 4.86 -2.75
CA ARG A 53 7.15 4.83 -4.01
C ARG A 53 8.59 4.39 -3.79
N ASN A 54 9.28 4.99 -2.82
CA ASN A 54 10.66 4.64 -2.51
C ASN A 54 10.80 3.19 -2.04
N ALA A 55 9.87 2.70 -1.21
CA ALA A 55 9.87 1.29 -0.78
C ALA A 55 9.66 0.31 -1.94
N LEU A 56 8.86 0.69 -2.93
CA LEU A 56 8.59 -0.13 -4.11
C LEU A 56 9.70 -0.08 -5.16
N ILE A 57 10.45 1.02 -5.26
CA ILE A 57 11.54 1.20 -6.23
C ILE A 57 12.88 0.74 -5.68
N SER A 58 13.17 1.04 -4.40
CA SER A 58 14.45 0.75 -3.76
C SER A 58 14.46 -0.68 -3.22
N VAL A 59 14.48 -1.64 -4.14
CA VAL A 59 14.46 -3.07 -3.84
C VAL A 59 15.90 -3.60 -3.85
N LYS A 60 16.24 -4.39 -2.84
CA LYS A 60 17.57 -5.03 -2.75
C LYS A 60 17.74 -6.08 -3.85
N ASP A 61 18.92 -6.13 -4.45
CA ASP A 61 19.25 -7.09 -5.53
C ASP A 61 19.02 -8.55 -5.10
N GLU A 62 19.26 -8.89 -3.83
CA GLU A 62 19.00 -10.22 -3.28
C GLU A 62 17.54 -10.68 -3.47
N ILE A 63 16.58 -9.76 -3.32
CA ILE A 63 15.15 -10.04 -3.52
C ILE A 63 14.89 -10.30 -4.99
N ILE A 64 15.44 -9.46 -5.88
CA ILE A 64 15.30 -9.61 -7.33
C ILE A 64 15.90 -10.93 -7.80
N ASN A 65 17.12 -11.25 -7.35
CA ASN A 65 17.80 -12.50 -7.69
C ASN A 65 17.01 -13.73 -7.21
N THR A 66 16.41 -13.67 -6.03
CA THR A 66 15.54 -14.74 -5.53
C THR A 66 14.35 -14.96 -6.46
N LEU A 67 13.69 -13.88 -6.90
CA LEU A 67 12.55 -13.98 -7.82
C LEU A 67 12.95 -14.52 -9.19
N ILE A 68 14.12 -14.13 -9.72
CA ILE A 68 14.66 -14.67 -10.97
C ILE A 68 14.85 -16.19 -10.84
N ILE A 69 15.50 -16.66 -9.77
CA ILE A 69 15.71 -18.10 -9.53
C ILE A 69 14.37 -18.86 -9.50
N LEU A 70 13.37 -18.32 -8.80
CA LEU A 70 12.04 -18.93 -8.76
C LEU A 70 11.37 -19.01 -10.14
N LYS A 71 11.54 -17.99 -10.98
CA LYS A 71 11.03 -17.99 -12.37
C LYS A 71 11.78 -18.98 -13.25
N ASP A 72 13.10 -19.10 -13.09
CA ASP A 72 13.92 -20.07 -13.84
C ASP A 72 13.57 -21.52 -13.48
N MET A 73 13.09 -21.76 -12.26
CA MET A 73 12.50 -23.04 -11.84
C MET A 73 11.08 -23.28 -12.39
N ASN A 74 10.58 -22.39 -13.26
CA ASN A 74 9.25 -22.42 -13.85
C ASN A 74 8.10 -22.37 -12.81
N LEU A 75 8.35 -21.75 -11.65
CA LEU A 75 7.33 -21.54 -10.62
C LEU A 75 6.48 -20.31 -10.93
N LYS A 76 5.18 -20.40 -10.59
CA LYS A 76 4.26 -19.27 -10.62
C LYS A 76 4.33 -18.50 -9.31
N ILE A 77 4.49 -17.17 -9.40
CA ILE A 77 4.68 -16.31 -8.23
C ILE A 77 3.46 -15.41 -8.07
N GLY A 78 2.87 -15.43 -6.87
CA GLY A 78 1.73 -14.59 -6.51
C GLY A 78 2.03 -13.65 -5.35
N LEU A 79 1.58 -12.40 -5.44
CA LEU A 79 1.58 -11.44 -4.34
C LEU A 79 0.15 -11.29 -3.84
N ILE A 80 -0.05 -11.46 -2.54
CA ILE A 80 -1.27 -11.01 -1.87
C ILE A 80 -0.83 -9.99 -0.84
N SER A 81 -1.48 -8.84 -0.75
CA SER A 81 -1.15 -7.82 0.26
C SER A 81 -2.39 -7.12 0.80
N ASN A 82 -2.44 -6.94 2.12
CA ASN A 82 -3.39 -5.99 2.70
C ASN A 82 -2.81 -4.60 2.44
N ALA A 83 -3.49 -3.80 1.63
CA ALA A 83 -3.00 -2.53 1.14
C ALA A 83 -4.17 -1.57 0.95
N ASP A 84 -3.92 -0.27 1.11
CA ASP A 84 -4.83 0.78 0.65
C ASP A 84 -4.43 1.33 -0.73
N ILE A 85 -5.14 2.35 -1.20
CA ILE A 85 -4.91 2.96 -2.52
C ILE A 85 -3.56 3.68 -2.62
N ILE A 86 -3.01 4.17 -1.50
CA ILE A 86 -1.71 4.84 -1.45
C ILE A 86 -0.59 3.78 -1.53
N ASP A 87 -0.73 2.69 -0.77
CA ASP A 87 0.29 1.64 -0.68
C ASP A 87 0.61 1.02 -2.05
N LYS A 88 -0.42 0.73 -2.85
CA LYS A 88 -0.25 0.09 -4.16
C LYS A 88 -0.04 1.07 -5.31
N LYS A 89 -0.12 2.38 -5.07
CA LYS A 89 -0.18 3.42 -6.12
C LYS A 89 0.93 3.28 -7.18
N TYR A 90 2.14 2.96 -6.73
CA TYR A 90 3.33 2.86 -7.57
C TYR A 90 3.76 1.42 -7.85
N TRP A 91 2.89 0.43 -7.62
CA TRP A 91 3.23 -0.97 -7.81
C TRP A 91 3.77 -1.26 -9.22
N ASN A 92 3.13 -0.71 -10.24
CA ASN A 92 3.52 -0.91 -11.64
C ASN A 92 4.88 -0.27 -12.00
N GLU A 93 5.40 0.64 -11.17
CA GLU A 93 6.75 1.21 -11.33
C GLU A 93 7.82 0.37 -10.61
N SER A 94 7.42 -0.59 -9.77
CA SER A 94 8.36 -1.43 -9.02
C SER A 94 9.10 -2.40 -9.96
N PRO A 95 10.43 -2.57 -9.79
CA PRO A 95 11.16 -3.64 -10.49
C PRO A 95 10.62 -5.03 -10.15
N LEU A 96 9.90 -5.19 -9.03
CA LEU A 96 9.27 -6.44 -8.62
C LEU A 96 8.11 -6.86 -9.52
N ALA A 97 7.38 -5.91 -10.09
CA ALA A 97 6.08 -6.17 -10.73
C ALA A 97 6.17 -7.20 -11.86
N GLN A 98 7.26 -7.18 -12.63
CA GLN A 98 7.49 -8.08 -13.75
C GLN A 98 7.65 -9.56 -13.36
N TYR A 99 7.97 -9.84 -12.09
CA TYR A 99 8.22 -11.21 -11.61
C TYR A 99 6.98 -11.90 -11.05
N PHE A 100 5.90 -11.15 -10.76
CA PHE A 100 4.66 -11.71 -10.22
C PHE A 100 3.67 -12.03 -11.34
N ASP A 101 3.23 -13.28 -11.42
CA ASP A 101 2.20 -13.73 -12.35
C ASP A 101 0.80 -13.26 -11.93
N VAL A 102 0.58 -13.08 -10.62
CA VAL A 102 -0.68 -12.58 -10.07
C VAL A 102 -0.42 -11.68 -8.87
N VAL A 103 -1.17 -10.59 -8.77
CA VAL A 103 -1.09 -9.64 -7.67
C VAL A 103 -2.51 -9.31 -7.20
N ILE A 104 -2.76 -9.47 -5.90
CA ILE A 104 -4.05 -9.19 -5.27
C ILE A 104 -3.83 -8.25 -4.10
N PHE A 105 -4.39 -7.04 -4.22
CA PHE A 105 -4.46 -6.08 -3.12
C PHE A 105 -5.85 -6.12 -2.47
N SER A 106 -5.90 -6.11 -1.14
CA SER A 106 -7.17 -6.17 -0.40
C SER A 106 -8.15 -5.07 -0.82
N CYS A 107 -7.65 -3.87 -1.13
CA CYS A 107 -8.48 -2.72 -1.53
C CYS A 107 -9.10 -2.87 -2.93
N ASP A 108 -8.59 -3.78 -3.75
CA ASP A 108 -9.16 -4.10 -5.06
C ASP A 108 -10.27 -5.15 -4.98
N VAL A 109 -10.17 -6.07 -4.03
CA VAL A 109 -11.08 -7.22 -3.91
C VAL A 109 -12.07 -7.12 -2.74
N GLY A 110 -11.90 -6.13 -1.85
CA GLY A 110 -12.78 -5.96 -0.69
C GLY A 110 -12.64 -7.08 0.35
N LEU A 111 -11.46 -7.71 0.44
CA LEU A 111 -11.19 -8.80 1.38
C LEU A 111 -9.84 -8.60 2.07
N LEU A 112 -9.85 -8.70 3.39
CA LEU A 112 -8.67 -8.65 4.23
C LEU A 112 -8.16 -10.05 4.53
N LYS A 113 -6.84 -10.23 4.40
CA LYS A 113 -6.18 -11.41 4.98
C LYS A 113 -6.25 -11.32 6.50
N THR A 114 -6.47 -12.46 7.15
CA THR A 114 -6.49 -12.58 8.60
C THR A 114 -5.13 -12.20 9.19
N ARG A 115 -5.14 -11.49 10.32
CA ARG A 115 -3.97 -11.37 11.19
C ARG A 115 -4.10 -12.50 12.22
N TYR A 116 -3.09 -13.35 12.31
CA TYR A 116 -2.99 -14.37 13.37
C TYR A 116 -2.43 -13.74 14.64
#